data_AF-A0A2V9BJR6-F1
#
_entry.id   AF-A0A2V9BJR6-F1
#
_cell.length_a   1.000
_cell.length_b   1.000
_cell.length_c   1.000
_cell.angle_alpha   90.00
_cell.angle_beta   90.00
_cell.angle_gamma   90.00
#
_symmetry.space_group_name_H-M   'P 1'
#
loop_
_entity.id
_entity.type
_entity.pdbx_description
1 polymer ?
#
loop_
_entity_poly.entity_id
_entity_poly.type
_entity_poly.pdbx_seq_one_letter_code
_entity_poly.pdbx_strand_id
1 'polypeptide(L)'
;MNTPATKKPEPPKKAEFERSLARLEEVVRRLESPQLSLDEAMKLFEEGVALSRECQKQLEEAEGRVEILLKKADGKMTAEPFEAEGEENP
;
A
#
# COMPACT_ATOMS: atom_id res chain seq x y z
N MET A 1 21.28 26.40 24.71
CA MET A 1 20.87 26.24 23.28
C MET A 1 20.09 24.95 23.21
N ASN A 2 18.75 25.04 23.13
CA ASN A 2 17.88 23.87 23.13
C ASN A 2 17.58 23.50 21.68
N THR A 3 18.06 22.35 21.22
CA THR A 3 17.72 21.79 19.91
C THR A 3 16.56 20.80 20.10
N PRO A 4 15.36 21.04 19.56
CA PRO A 4 14.28 20.07 19.62
C PRO A 4 14.52 18.95 18.61
N ALA A 5 14.34 17.72 19.07
CA ALA A 5 14.37 16.50 18.30
C ALA A 5 13.31 16.51 17.16
N THR A 6 13.63 15.92 16.02
CA THR A 6 12.63 15.53 15.00
C THR A 6 12.89 14.09 14.55
N LYS A 7 12.46 13.13 15.39
CA LYS A 7 12.18 11.75 14.95
C LYS A 7 10.96 11.83 14.02
N LYS A 8 11.16 11.72 12.70
CA LYS A 8 10.06 11.67 11.73
C LYS A 8 9.34 10.32 11.89
N PRO A 9 8.03 10.26 12.21
CA PRO A 9 7.33 8.99 12.34
C PRO A 9 7.12 8.42 10.94
N GLU A 10 7.75 7.28 10.61
CA GLU A 10 7.37 6.53 9.41
C GLU A 10 5.99 5.88 9.64
N PRO A 11 5.08 5.91 8.65
CA PRO A 11 3.64 5.91 8.89
C PRO A 11 3.03 4.50 9.03
N PRO A 12 1.81 4.38 9.59
CA PRO A 12 1.10 3.13 9.92
C PRO A 12 1.07 2.04 8.84
N LYS A 13 1.15 2.41 7.56
CA LYS A 13 1.03 1.48 6.42
C LYS A 13 2.09 0.37 6.37
N LYS A 14 3.33 0.65 6.79
CA LYS A 14 4.37 -0.40 6.80
C LYS A 14 4.07 -1.47 7.85
N ALA A 15 3.68 -1.02 9.05
CA ALA A 15 3.28 -1.91 10.13
C ALA A 15 1.98 -2.65 9.81
N GLU A 16 1.08 -2.07 9.03
CA GLU A 16 -0.13 -2.76 8.52
C GLU A 16 0.23 -3.87 7.52
N PHE A 17 1.13 -3.62 6.57
CA PHE A 17 1.58 -4.64 5.61
C PHE A 17 2.22 -5.84 6.31
N GLU A 18 3.21 -5.57 7.18
CA GLU A 18 3.92 -6.62 7.90
C GLU A 18 2.98 -7.45 8.79
N ARG A 19 1.94 -6.82 9.36
CA ARG A 19 0.90 -7.51 10.14
C ARG A 19 0.03 -8.40 9.26
N SER A 20 -0.50 -7.89 8.14
CA SER A 20 -1.32 -8.69 7.23
C SER A 20 -0.54 -9.86 6.64
N LEU A 21 0.74 -9.66 6.29
CA LEU A 21 1.63 -10.70 5.79
C LEU A 21 1.91 -11.77 6.85
N ALA A 22 2.29 -11.37 8.07
CA ALA A 22 2.55 -12.32 9.16
C ALA A 22 1.31 -13.15 9.50
N ARG A 23 0.12 -12.54 9.43
CA ARG A 23 -1.14 -13.27 9.63
C ARG A 23 -1.42 -14.24 8.49
N LEU A 24 -1.17 -13.86 7.24
CA LEU A 24 -1.33 -14.74 6.09
C LEU A 24 -0.42 -15.98 6.20
N GLU A 25 0.84 -15.79 6.60
CA GLU A 25 1.76 -16.90 6.85
C GLU A 25 1.26 -17.84 7.95
N GLU A 26 0.68 -17.30 9.03
CA GLU A 26 0.06 -18.11 10.08
C GLU A 26 -1.14 -18.91 9.56
N VAL A 27 -2.00 -18.28 8.76
CA VAL A 27 -3.14 -18.94 8.13
C VAL A 27 -2.69 -20.10 7.24
N VAL A 28 -1.66 -19.90 6.41
CA VAL A 28 -1.09 -20.96 5.55
C VAL A 28 -0.54 -22.11 6.40
N ARG A 29 0.25 -21.82 7.44
CA ARG A 29 0.76 -22.86 8.35
C ARG A 29 -0.36 -23.66 9.02
N ARG A 30 -1.48 -23.01 9.36
CA ARG A 30 -2.65 -23.69 9.95
C ARG A 30 -3.39 -24.55 8.94
N LEU A 31 -3.51 -24.10 7.69
CA LEU A 31 -4.12 -24.87 6.59
C LEU A 31 -3.36 -26.16 6.27
N GLU A 32 -2.05 -26.19 6.53
CA GLU A 32 -1.20 -27.38 6.37
C GLU A 32 -1.37 -28.41 7.51
N SER A 33 -2.15 -28.09 8.55
CA SER A 33 -2.36 -29.00 9.69
C SER A 33 -3.24 -30.20 9.30
N PRO A 34 -2.80 -31.44 9.54
CA PRO A 34 -3.58 -32.64 9.22
C PRO A 34 -4.75 -32.88 10.18
N GLN A 35 -4.86 -32.13 11.29
CA GLN A 35 -6.00 -32.20 12.22
C GLN A 35 -7.08 -31.15 11.94
N LEU A 36 -6.93 -30.34 10.89
CA LEU A 36 -7.85 -29.27 10.58
C LEU A 36 -9.19 -29.80 10.07
N SER A 37 -10.29 -29.36 10.68
CA SER A 37 -11.62 -29.72 10.19
C SER A 37 -11.96 -28.95 8.89
N LEU A 38 -12.88 -29.49 8.08
CA LEU A 38 -13.31 -28.84 6.83
C LEU A 38 -13.86 -27.43 7.06
N ASP A 39 -14.70 -27.25 8.08
CA ASP A 39 -15.29 -25.93 8.39
C ASP A 39 -14.22 -24.91 8.80
N GLU A 40 -13.20 -25.33 9.54
CA GLU A 40 -12.08 -24.45 9.90
C GLU A 40 -11.19 -24.15 8.69
N ALA A 41 -10.97 -25.14 7.81
CA ALA A 41 -10.23 -24.96 6.57
C ALA A 41 -10.91 -23.93 5.66
N MET A 42 -12.25 -23.98 5.54
CA MET A 42 -13.00 -22.98 4.76
C MET A 42 -12.85 -21.57 5.33
N LYS A 43 -12.97 -21.40 6.65
CA LYS A 43 -12.79 -20.09 7.31
C LYS A 43 -11.37 -19.55 7.13
N LEU A 44 -10.35 -20.39 7.32
CA LEU A 44 -8.96 -20.00 7.12
C LEU A 44 -8.66 -19.68 5.67
N PHE A 45 -9.25 -20.41 4.72
CA PHE A 45 -9.09 -20.12 3.30
C PHE A 45 -9.68 -18.74 2.94
N GLU A 46 -10.90 -18.44 3.38
CA GLU A 46 -11.52 -17.13 3.17
C GLU A 46 -10.68 -16.00 3.77
N GLU A 47 -10.19 -16.20 5.01
CA GLU A 47 -9.28 -15.27 5.67
C GLU A 47 -7.99 -15.06 4.86
N GLY A 48 -7.37 -16.15 4.40
CA GLY A 48 -6.14 -16.11 3.61
C GLY A 48 -6.32 -15.38 2.28
N VAL A 49 -7.45 -15.58 1.59
CA VAL A 49 -7.79 -14.85 0.35
C VAL A 49 -7.95 -13.35 0.63
N ALA A 50 -8.61 -12.99 1.72
CA ALA A 50 -8.78 -11.59 2.11
C ALA A 50 -7.44 -10.91 2.43
N LEU A 51 -6.58 -11.56 3.22
CA LEU A 51 -5.25 -11.06 3.57
C LEU A 51 -4.34 -10.93 2.35
N SER A 52 -4.39 -11.90 1.43
CA SER A 52 -3.62 -11.85 0.18
C SER A 52 -4.00 -10.63 -0.68
N ARG A 53 -5.31 -10.37 -0.84
CA ARG A 53 -5.81 -9.18 -1.55
C ARG A 53 -5.39 -7.88 -0.88
N GLU A 54 -5.42 -7.85 0.46
CA GLU A 54 -4.98 -6.69 1.21
C GLU A 54 -3.48 -6.42 1.05
N CYS A 55 -2.64 -7.47 1.10
CA CYS A 55 -1.20 -7.34 0.85
C CYS A 55 -0.93 -6.82 -0.57
N GLN A 56 -1.62 -7.37 -1.57
CA GLN A 56 -1.50 -6.92 -2.96
C GLN A 56 -1.85 -5.44 -3.11
N LYS A 57 -2.99 -5.00 -2.55
CA LYS A 57 -3.40 -3.59 -2.59
C LYS A 57 -2.35 -2.66 -1.98
N GLN A 58 -1.76 -3.07 -0.85
CA GLN A 58 -0.73 -2.26 -0.19
C GLN A 58 0.56 -2.16 -1.03
N LEU A 59 0.93 -3.23 -1.74
CA LEU A 59 2.06 -3.22 -2.68
C LEU A 59 1.77 -2.31 -3.88
N GLU A 60 0.58 -2.40 -4.48
CA GLU A 60 0.16 -1.52 -5.59
C GLU A 60 0.19 -0.04 -5.18
N GLU A 61 -0.29 0.29 -3.98
CA GLU A 61 -0.20 1.65 -3.44
C GLU A 61 1.25 2.12 -3.24
N ALA A 62 2.14 1.23 -2.81
CA ALA A 62 3.56 1.53 -2.63
C ALA A 62 4.25 1.76 -3.98
N GLU A 63 3.99 0.90 -4.96
CA GLU A 63 4.51 1.01 -6.32
C GLU A 63 4.09 2.34 -6.97
N GLY A 64 2.80 2.68 -6.92
CA GLY A 64 2.32 3.96 -7.46
C GLY A 64 2.97 5.19 -6.80
N ARG A 65 3.28 5.12 -5.50
CA ARG A 65 4.04 6.18 -4.82
C ARG A 65 5.47 6.28 -5.32
N VAL A 66 6.14 5.14 -5.55
CA VAL A 66 7.50 5.10 -6.11
C VAL A 66 7.50 5.71 -7.51
N GLU A 67 6.55 5.35 -8.37
CA GLU A 67 6.44 5.93 -9.71
C GLU A 67 6.28 7.45 -9.69
N ILE A 68 5.41 7.98 -8.82
CA ILE A 68 5.21 9.43 -8.68
C ILE A 68 6.51 10.11 -8.22
N LEU A 69 7.24 9.50 -7.29
CA LEU A 69 8.51 10.04 -6.80
C LEU A 69 9.58 10.05 -7.90
N LEU A 70 9.67 8.99 -8.71
CA LEU A 70 10.59 8.93 -9.85
C LEU A 70 10.25 9.98 -10.90
N LYS A 71 8.96 10.11 -11.30
CA LYS A 71 8.51 11.14 -12.25
C LYS A 71 8.82 12.57 -11.76
N LYS A 72 8.70 12.82 -10.45
CA LYS A 72 9.06 14.11 -9.82
C LYS A 72 10.58 14.33 -9.76
N ALA A 73 11.36 13.29 -9.48
CA ALA A 73 12.81 13.36 -9.40
C ALA A 73 13.46 13.61 -10.78
N ASP A 74 12.89 13.04 -11.85
CA ASP A 74 13.33 13.26 -13.23
C ASP A 74 12.94 14.64 -13.80
N GLY A 75 12.33 15.52 -13.01
CA GLY A 75 12.11 16.93 -13.38
C GLY A 75 11.14 17.18 -14.54
N LYS A 76 10.42 16.16 -15.03
CA LYS A 76 9.34 16.35 -16.01
C LYS A 76 8.10 16.90 -15.31
N MET A 77 8.13 18.19 -14.99
CA MET A 77 6.92 19.01 -14.96
C MET A 77 6.36 19.00 -16.39
N THR A 78 5.34 18.20 -16.65
CA THR A 78 4.58 18.33 -17.89
C THR A 78 3.82 19.64 -17.81
N ALA A 79 4.13 20.57 -18.70
CA ALA A 79 3.34 21.78 -18.87
C ALA A 79 1.94 21.37 -19.32
N GLU A 80 0.94 21.58 -18.46
CA GLU A 80 -0.46 21.59 -18.89
C GLU A 80 -0.63 22.77 -19.87
N PRO A 81 -1.36 22.61 -20.99
CA PRO A 81 -1.69 23.72 -21.87
C PRO A 81 -2.40 24.81 -21.07
N PHE A 82 -1.82 26.01 -21.04
CA PHE A 82 -2.49 27.18 -20.48
C PHE A 82 -3.56 27.63 -21.46
N GLU A 83 -4.83 27.36 -21.16
CA GLU A 83 -5.95 27.99 -21.87
C GLU A 83 -6.01 29.46 -21.42
N ALA A 84 -5.47 30.34 -22.26
CA ALA A 84 -5.64 31.77 -22.09
C ALA A 84 -7.12 32.09 -22.31
N GLU A 85 -7.81 32.50 -21.25
CA GLU A 85 -9.18 32.98 -21.31
C GLU A 85 -9.26 34.16 -22.31
N GLY A 86 -9.97 33.90 -23.41
CA GLY A 86 -10.63 34.84 -24.31
C GLY A 86 -10.00 36.22 -24.51
N GLU A 87 -9.28 36.38 -25.61
CA GLU A 87 -9.34 37.65 -26.35
C GLU A 87 -10.79 37.86 -26.84
N GLU A 88 -11.62 38.55 -26.07
CA GLU A 88 -12.76 39.29 -26.63
C GLU A 88 -12.30 40.70 -26.97
N ASN A 89 -12.03 40.88 -28.26
CA ASN A 89 -11.74 42.12 -28.97
C ASN A 89 -12.93 43.11 -28.84
N PRO A 90 -12.72 44.43 -28.66
CA PRO A 90 -13.79 45.42 -28.65
C PRO A 90 -14.55 45.57 -29.98
#